data_AF-A0A920F664-F1
#
_entry.id   AF-A0A920F664-F1
#
_cell.length_a   1.000
_cell.length_b   1.000
_cell.length_c   1.000
_cell.angle_alpha   90.00
_cell.angle_beta   90.00
_cell.angle_gamma   90.00
#
_symmetry.space_group_name_H-M   'P 1'
#
loop_
_entity.id
_entity.type
_entity.pdbx_description
1 polymer ?
#
loop_
_entity_poly.entity_id
_entity_poly.type
_entity_poly.pdbx_seq_one_letter_code
_entity_poly.pdbx_strand_id
1 'polypeptide(L)'
;MVRACYFQSSKIPYVIAEASHAPKRNKGEWSFNQEQVILALKHADAIIGLNSDDEYCVKEVISSNCTYAFIKPFVGPDAPTSCGNNRALFRKEVCQELSIPRNKVLLLAVGMMREGAKFESYKMLGKALARLGTHKTWNLIIAGDGIRRKKLRNFWK
;
A
#
# COMPACT_ATOMS: atom_id res chain seq x y z
N MET A 1 -13.43 -11.84 16.87
CA MET A 1 -14.80 -12.17 17.32
C MET A 1 -15.34 -11.26 18.43
N VAL A 2 -14.63 -11.08 19.56
CA VAL A 2 -15.12 -10.27 20.71
C VAL A 2 -15.51 -8.82 20.37
N ARG A 3 -14.77 -8.14 19.48
CA ARG A 3 -15.06 -6.75 19.10
C ARG A 3 -16.33 -6.57 18.26
N ALA A 4 -16.64 -7.50 17.33
CA ALA A 4 -17.83 -7.40 16.49
C ALA A 4 -19.12 -7.59 17.31
N CYS A 5 -19.13 -8.54 18.26
CA CYS A 5 -20.26 -8.75 19.16
C CYS A 5 -20.53 -7.56 20.08
N TYR A 6 -19.49 -6.80 20.47
CA TYR A 6 -19.62 -5.66 21.36
C TYR A 6 -20.33 -4.45 20.72
N PHE A 7 -20.16 -4.26 19.41
CA PHE A 7 -20.87 -3.23 18.66
C PHE A 7 -22.37 -3.56 18.53
N GLN A 8 -22.68 -4.83 18.28
CA GLN A 8 -24.07 -5.30 18.15
C GLN A 8 -24.87 -5.17 19.45
N SER A 9 -24.28 -5.44 20.61
CA SER A 9 -24.95 -5.24 21.91
C SER A 9 -25.16 -3.76 22.28
N SER A 10 -24.36 -2.86 21.70
CA SER A 10 -24.38 -1.43 22.01
C SER A 10 -25.14 -0.58 20.97
N LYS A 11 -25.75 -1.21 19.95
CA LYS A 11 -26.43 -0.54 18.82
C LYS A 11 -25.55 0.46 18.06
N ILE A 12 -24.24 0.22 18.02
CA ILE A 12 -23.29 1.06 17.28
C ILE A 12 -23.09 0.44 15.89
N PRO A 13 -23.31 1.17 14.78
CA PRO A 13 -23.05 0.66 13.45
C PRO A 13 -21.60 0.25 13.26
N TYR A 14 -21.37 -0.94 12.72
CA TYR A 14 -20.05 -1.47 12.40
C TYR A 14 -19.75 -1.27 10.92
N VAL A 15 -18.92 -0.27 10.62
CA VAL A 15 -18.50 0.09 9.26
C VAL A 15 -17.06 -0.34 9.02
N ILE A 16 -16.80 -1.00 7.88
CA ILE A 16 -15.44 -1.40 7.47
C ILE A 16 -15.05 -0.62 6.22
N ALA A 17 -13.90 0.03 6.24
CA ALA A 17 -13.30 0.67 5.07
C ALA A 17 -12.18 -0.20 4.48
N GLU A 18 -12.02 -0.14 3.16
CA GLU A 18 -10.98 -0.86 2.41
C GLU A 18 -10.99 -2.38 2.68
N ALA A 19 -12.19 -2.95 2.74
CA ALA A 19 -12.32 -4.39 2.89
C ALA A 19 -11.81 -5.10 1.63
N SER A 20 -10.97 -6.12 1.83
CA SER A 20 -10.47 -6.99 0.77
C SER A 20 -10.74 -8.44 1.16
N HIS A 21 -11.35 -9.19 0.24
CA HIS A 21 -11.58 -10.61 0.37
C HIS A 21 -10.96 -11.33 -0.82
N ALA A 22 -9.92 -12.15 -0.58
CA ALA A 22 -9.25 -12.91 -1.63
C ALA A 22 -9.42 -14.42 -1.43
N PRO A 23 -10.42 -15.08 -2.05
CA PRO A 23 -10.72 -16.51 -1.83
C PRO A 23 -9.53 -17.46 -2.02
N LYS A 24 -8.58 -17.11 -2.90
CA LYS A 24 -7.33 -17.84 -3.09
C LYS A 24 -6.46 -17.97 -1.83
N ARG A 25 -6.70 -17.16 -0.80
CA ARG A 25 -6.01 -17.18 0.50
C ARG A 25 -6.76 -17.96 1.58
N ASN A 26 -7.87 -18.62 1.25
CA ASN A 26 -8.65 -19.43 2.19
C ASN A 26 -7.88 -20.67 2.70
N LYS A 27 -6.75 -21.04 2.05
CA LYS A 27 -5.89 -22.16 2.45
C LYS A 27 -4.47 -21.65 2.70
N GLY A 28 -3.74 -22.35 3.57
CA GLY A 28 -2.33 -22.05 3.91
C GLY A 28 -2.19 -20.99 5.00
N GLU A 29 -1.01 -20.37 5.11
CA GLU A 29 -0.61 -19.49 6.22
C GLU A 29 -1.54 -18.28 6.47
N TRP A 30 -2.35 -17.92 5.48
CA TRP A 30 -3.27 -16.78 5.53
C TRP A 30 -4.71 -17.15 5.92
N SER A 31 -5.04 -18.45 6.01
CA SER A 31 -6.42 -18.92 6.21
C SER A 31 -7.04 -18.40 7.50
N PHE A 32 -6.26 -18.38 8.59
CA PHE A 32 -6.75 -17.88 9.88
C PHE A 32 -7.19 -16.41 9.80
N ASN A 33 -6.35 -15.55 9.22
CA ASN A 33 -6.68 -14.13 9.08
C ASN A 33 -7.86 -13.94 8.12
N GLN A 34 -7.91 -14.73 7.07
CA GLN A 34 -8.98 -14.72 6.08
C GLN A 34 -10.34 -15.09 6.70
N GLU A 35 -10.39 -16.11 7.56
CA GLU A 35 -11.59 -16.47 8.31
C GLU A 35 -12.07 -15.32 9.19
N GLN A 36 -11.17 -14.60 9.86
CA GLN A 36 -11.53 -13.44 10.68
C GLN A 36 -12.06 -12.27 9.83
N VAL A 37 -11.51 -12.06 8.63
CA VAL A 37 -12.03 -11.07 7.68
C VAL A 37 -13.45 -11.42 7.24
N ILE A 38 -13.70 -12.68 6.88
CA ILE A 38 -15.05 -13.14 6.48
C ILE A 38 -16.04 -12.95 7.63
N LEU A 39 -15.65 -13.29 8.87
CA LEU A 39 -16.49 -13.04 10.05
C LEU A 39 -16.78 -11.55 10.22
N ALA A 40 -15.77 -10.68 10.11
CA ALA A 40 -15.97 -9.24 10.21
C ALA A 40 -16.95 -8.72 9.13
N LEU A 41 -16.79 -9.17 7.88
CA LEU A 41 -17.65 -8.79 6.76
C LEU A 41 -19.12 -9.20 6.96
N LYS A 42 -19.36 -10.40 7.52
CA LYS A 42 -20.72 -10.87 7.82
C LYS A 42 -21.44 -10.04 8.87
N HIS A 43 -20.70 -9.40 9.77
CA HIS A 43 -21.24 -8.58 10.85
C HIS A 43 -21.26 -7.08 10.55
N ALA A 44 -20.74 -6.63 9.41
CA ALA A 44 -20.73 -5.22 9.04
C ALA A 44 -22.14 -4.74 8.67
N ASP A 45 -22.44 -3.50 9.05
CA ASP A 45 -23.65 -2.77 8.62
C ASP A 45 -23.39 -2.02 7.30
N ALA A 46 -22.14 -1.58 7.08
CA ALA A 46 -21.72 -0.99 5.82
C ALA A 46 -20.24 -1.28 5.50
N ILE A 47 -19.94 -1.37 4.20
CA ILE A 47 -18.59 -1.44 3.66
C ILE A 47 -18.34 -0.22 2.78
N ILE A 48 -17.18 0.41 2.97
CA ILE A 48 -16.64 1.44 2.09
C ILE A 48 -15.52 0.83 1.24
N GLY A 49 -15.83 0.56 -0.03
CA GLY A 49 -14.89 0.03 -1.01
C GLY A 49 -14.05 1.11 -1.67
N LEU A 50 -12.75 0.85 -1.84
CA LEU A 50 -11.81 1.74 -2.54
C LEU A 50 -11.27 1.15 -3.85
N ASN A 51 -11.20 -0.18 -3.92
CA ASN A 51 -10.67 -0.93 -5.05
C ASN A 51 -11.78 -1.79 -5.66
N SER A 52 -12.04 -1.61 -6.96
CA SER A 52 -13.10 -2.34 -7.68
C SER A 52 -12.83 -3.84 -7.75
N ASP A 53 -11.56 -4.25 -7.72
CA ASP A 53 -11.18 -5.67 -7.80
C ASP A 53 -11.64 -6.46 -6.55
N ASP A 54 -11.82 -5.77 -5.42
CA ASP A 54 -12.27 -6.40 -4.17
C ASP A 54 -13.80 -6.48 -4.06
N GLU A 55 -14.53 -5.66 -4.82
CA GLU A 55 -15.99 -5.53 -4.70
C GLU A 55 -16.72 -6.86 -4.87
N TYR A 56 -16.40 -7.59 -5.94
CA TYR A 56 -17.05 -8.86 -6.25
C TYR A 56 -16.92 -9.86 -5.09
N CYS A 57 -15.69 -10.13 -4.68
CA CYS A 57 -15.42 -11.11 -3.62
C CYS A 57 -15.95 -10.66 -2.25
N VAL A 58 -15.98 -9.35 -1.96
CA VAL A 58 -16.57 -8.85 -0.71
C VAL A 58 -18.09 -9.02 -0.72
N LYS A 59 -18.75 -8.69 -1.84
CA LYS A 59 -20.21 -8.84 -1.98
C LYS A 59 -20.69 -10.29 -1.82
N GLU A 60 -19.86 -11.28 -2.12
CA GLU A 60 -20.17 -12.70 -1.92
C GLU A 60 -20.30 -13.11 -0.44
N VAL A 61 -19.73 -12.35 0.50
CA VAL A 61 -19.63 -12.75 1.91
C VAL A 61 -20.32 -11.81 2.91
N ILE A 62 -20.66 -10.59 2.52
CA ILE A 62 -21.40 -9.66 3.37
C ILE A 62 -22.84 -10.13 3.59
N SER A 63 -23.46 -9.66 4.67
CA SER A 63 -24.87 -9.96 4.94
C SER A 63 -25.79 -9.21 3.96
N SER A 64 -27.02 -9.71 3.78
CA SER A 64 -28.05 -9.04 2.96
C SER A 64 -28.43 -7.65 3.48
N ASN A 65 -28.18 -7.38 4.77
CA ASN A 65 -28.48 -6.11 5.41
C ASN A 65 -27.30 -5.15 5.38
N CYS A 66 -26.13 -5.60 4.91
CA CYS A 66 -24.95 -4.78 4.78
C CYS A 66 -25.00 -3.97 3.48
N THR A 67 -24.76 -2.66 3.56
CA THR A 67 -24.63 -1.81 2.37
C THR A 67 -23.18 -1.79 1.89
N TYR A 68 -22.95 -1.87 0.58
CA TYR A 68 -21.62 -1.65 -0.02
C TYR A 68 -21.62 -0.32 -0.78
N ALA A 69 -20.78 0.63 -0.36
CA ALA A 69 -20.59 1.91 -1.03
C ALA A 69 -19.17 2.01 -1.58
N PHE A 70 -19.05 2.24 -2.88
CA PHE A 70 -17.76 2.48 -3.51
C PHE A 70 -17.43 3.97 -3.49
N ILE A 71 -16.21 4.31 -3.07
CA ILE A 71 -15.67 5.66 -3.21
C ILE A 71 -14.35 5.59 -3.96
N LYS A 72 -14.14 6.54 -4.87
CA LYS A 72 -12.85 6.65 -5.54
C LYS A 72 -11.78 7.02 -4.52
N PRO A 73 -10.54 6.51 -4.65
CA PRO A 73 -9.42 6.97 -3.85
C PRO A 73 -9.30 8.49 -3.94
N PHE A 74 -9.21 9.13 -2.79
CA PHE A 74 -9.03 10.57 -2.66
C PHE A 74 -7.86 10.83 -1.72
N VAL A 75 -7.24 12.00 -1.88
CA VAL A 75 -6.23 12.47 -0.94
C VAL A 75 -6.94 13.38 0.07
N GLY A 76 -6.60 13.23 1.35
CA GLY A 76 -7.23 14.02 2.41
C GLY A 76 -6.98 15.54 2.26
N PRO A 77 -7.76 16.38 2.93
CA PRO A 77 -7.58 17.84 2.87
C PRO A 77 -6.19 18.29 3.37
N ASP A 78 -5.59 17.52 4.29
CA ASP A 78 -4.25 17.77 4.83
C ASP A 78 -3.13 17.22 3.94
N ALA A 79 -3.48 16.65 2.79
CA ALA A 79 -2.47 16.19 1.85
C ALA A 79 -1.62 17.37 1.40
N PRO A 80 -0.28 17.23 1.39
CA PRO A 80 0.58 18.30 0.91
C PRO A 80 0.13 18.68 -0.50
N THR A 81 -0.11 19.98 -0.69
CA THR A 81 -0.45 20.54 -1.98
C THR A 81 0.61 20.16 -2.99
N SER A 82 0.19 19.98 -4.25
CA SER A 82 1.15 19.72 -5.33
C SER A 82 2.28 20.76 -5.27
N CYS A 83 3.51 20.36 -5.62
CA CYS A 83 4.64 21.28 -5.65
C CYS A 83 4.44 22.51 -6.54
N GLY A 84 3.38 22.54 -7.38
CA GLY A 84 3.02 23.67 -8.23
C GLY A 84 4.23 24.24 -8.97
N ASN A 85 4.36 25.57 -8.92
CA ASN A 85 5.50 26.30 -9.49
C ASN A 85 6.80 26.17 -8.67
N ASN A 86 6.74 25.62 -7.45
CA ASN A 86 7.89 25.45 -6.55
C ASN A 86 8.69 24.17 -6.81
N ARG A 87 8.37 23.41 -7.87
CA ARG A 87 9.07 22.16 -8.22
C ARG A 87 10.60 22.30 -8.28
N ALA A 88 11.10 23.41 -8.82
CA ALA A 88 12.54 23.67 -8.92
C ALA A 88 13.20 23.88 -7.54
N LEU A 89 12.48 24.52 -6.62
CA LEU A 89 12.92 24.76 -5.24
C LEU A 89 13.00 23.43 -4.47
N PHE A 90 11.91 22.65 -4.44
CA PHE A 90 11.91 21.35 -3.76
C PHE A 90 12.94 20.37 -4.34
N ARG A 91 13.14 20.40 -5.67
CA ARG A 91 14.20 19.61 -6.30
C ARG A 91 15.59 20.02 -5.79
N LYS A 92 15.83 21.32 -5.64
CA LYS A 92 17.11 21.83 -5.11
C LYS A 92 17.33 21.33 -3.68
N GLU A 93 16.30 21.40 -2.83
CA GLU A 93 16.34 20.95 -1.44
C GLU A 93 16.65 19.46 -1.33
N VAL A 94 15.89 18.60 -2.02
CA VAL A 94 16.12 17.14 -1.99
C VAL A 94 17.51 16.77 -2.54
N CYS A 95 17.93 17.40 -3.64
CA CYS A 95 19.27 17.17 -4.18
C CYS A 95 20.38 17.59 -3.21
N GLN A 96 20.18 18.68 -2.47
CA GLN A 96 21.15 19.15 -1.48
C GLN A 96 21.19 18.21 -0.27
N GLU A 97 20.03 17.86 0.29
CA GLU A 97 19.91 16.97 1.45
C GLU A 97 20.53 15.59 1.18
N LEU A 98 20.27 15.01 0.00
CA LEU A 98 20.76 13.69 -0.36
C LEU A 98 22.11 13.71 -1.08
N SER A 99 22.74 14.87 -1.23
CA SER A 99 24.01 15.05 -1.97
C SER A 99 23.97 14.50 -3.41
N ILE A 100 22.85 14.71 -4.11
CA ILE A 100 22.63 14.24 -5.50
C ILE A 100 22.79 15.41 -6.49
N PRO A 101 23.55 15.24 -7.59
CA PRO A 101 23.64 16.26 -8.64
C PRO A 101 22.29 16.61 -9.26
N ARG A 102 22.00 17.92 -9.37
CA ARG A 102 20.72 18.44 -9.87
C ARG A 102 20.43 18.12 -11.35
N ASN A 103 21.47 17.80 -12.13
CA ASN A 103 21.37 17.48 -13.57
C ASN A 103 21.00 16.02 -13.86
N LYS A 104 20.77 15.18 -12.84
CA LYS A 104 20.46 13.76 -13.00
C LYS A 104 18.97 13.45 -12.91
N VAL A 105 18.50 12.43 -13.62
CA VAL A 105 17.14 11.91 -13.40
C VAL A 105 17.05 11.31 -12.00
N LEU A 106 16.02 11.69 -11.24
CA LEU A 106 15.75 11.10 -9.92
C LEU A 106 14.68 10.03 -10.08
N LEU A 107 15.02 8.81 -9.73
CA LEU A 107 14.09 7.69 -9.58
C LEU A 107 13.79 7.52 -8.10
N LEU A 108 12.53 7.24 -7.76
CA LEU A 108 12.11 7.02 -6.37
C LEU A 108 11.41 5.67 -6.26
N ALA A 109 11.90 4.83 -5.35
CA ALA A 109 11.23 3.60 -4.94
C ALA A 109 10.86 3.73 -3.46
N VAL A 110 9.55 3.66 -3.16
CA VAL A 110 9.03 3.74 -1.79
C VAL A 110 8.38 2.42 -1.41
N GLY A 111 8.76 1.83 -0.28
CA GLY A 111 8.10 0.65 0.22
C GLY A 111 8.76 -0.02 1.42
N MET A 112 7.97 -0.80 2.16
CA MET A 112 8.46 -1.58 3.29
C MET A 112 9.59 -2.54 2.90
N MET A 113 10.65 -2.59 3.69
CA MET A 113 11.81 -3.47 3.51
C MET A 113 11.63 -4.76 4.30
N ARG A 114 10.64 -5.56 3.89
CA ARG A 114 10.28 -6.83 4.52
C ARG A 114 10.51 -8.03 3.60
N GLU A 115 10.49 -9.22 4.20
CA GLU A 115 10.70 -10.49 3.50
C GLU A 115 9.62 -10.80 2.46
N GLY A 116 9.95 -11.69 1.53
CA GLY A 116 9.08 -12.17 0.48
C GLY A 116 9.02 -11.21 -0.70
N ALA A 117 7.83 -11.02 -1.28
CA ALA A 117 7.63 -10.28 -2.52
C ALA A 117 8.23 -8.86 -2.51
N LYS A 118 8.25 -8.17 -1.36
CA LYS A 118 8.84 -6.82 -1.26
C LYS A 118 10.36 -6.85 -1.44
N PHE A 119 11.08 -7.74 -0.75
CA PHE A 119 12.52 -7.92 -0.93
C PHE A 119 12.87 -8.37 -2.36
N GLU A 120 12.10 -9.30 -2.93
CA GLU A 120 12.28 -9.73 -4.32
C GLU A 120 12.04 -8.59 -5.33
N SER A 121 11.04 -7.73 -5.09
CA SER A 121 10.76 -6.58 -5.95
C SER A 121 11.94 -5.61 -6.02
N TYR A 122 12.62 -5.33 -4.89
CA TYR A 122 13.83 -4.52 -4.90
C TYR A 122 14.96 -5.15 -5.71
N LYS A 123 15.19 -6.47 -5.57
CA LYS A 123 16.22 -7.15 -6.37
C LYS A 123 15.89 -7.13 -7.86
N MET A 124 14.61 -7.34 -8.20
CA MET A 124 14.13 -7.28 -9.58
C MET A 124 14.29 -5.87 -10.17
N LEU A 125 13.99 -4.83 -9.40
CA LEU A 125 14.21 -3.44 -9.79
C LEU A 125 15.70 -3.21 -10.13
N GLY A 126 16.62 -3.70 -9.31
CA GLY A 126 18.07 -3.55 -9.59
C GLY A 126 18.50 -4.22 -10.88
N LYS A 127 18.01 -5.44 -11.12
CA LYS A 127 18.27 -6.15 -12.38
C LYS A 127 17.68 -5.42 -13.59
N ALA A 128 16.50 -4.84 -13.46
CA ALA A 128 15.86 -4.07 -14.53
C ALA A 128 16.63 -2.77 -14.83
N LEU A 129 17.03 -2.03 -13.79
CA LEU A 129 17.78 -0.78 -13.94
C LEU A 129 19.18 -1.01 -14.54
N ALA A 130 19.84 -2.12 -14.21
CA ALA A 130 21.13 -2.50 -14.80
C ALA A 130 21.06 -2.77 -16.32
N ARG A 131 19.85 -2.99 -16.87
CA ARG A 131 19.62 -3.23 -18.31
C ARG A 131 19.24 -1.96 -19.06
N LEU A 132 19.14 -0.81 -18.40
CA LEU A 132 18.79 0.45 -19.06
C LEU A 132 19.94 0.92 -19.96
N GLY A 133 19.81 0.71 -21.26
CA GLY A 133 20.70 1.28 -22.28
C GLY A 133 20.37 2.74 -22.58
N THR A 134 20.67 3.65 -21.64
CA THR A 134 20.42 5.09 -21.82
C THR A 134 21.67 5.93 -21.57
N HIS A 135 21.80 7.03 -22.32
CA HIS A 135 22.84 8.04 -22.11
C HIS A 135 22.51 8.99 -20.94
N LYS A 136 21.26 8.97 -20.44
CA LYS A 136 20.85 9.82 -19.31
C LYS A 136 21.40 9.26 -18.00
N THR A 137 22.06 10.11 -17.23
CA THR A 137 22.51 9.74 -15.88
C THR A 137 21.36 9.84 -14.90
N TRP A 138 21.28 8.87 -13.97
CA TRP A 138 20.21 8.77 -13.00
C TRP A 138 20.72 8.41 -11.61
N ASN A 139 19.92 8.74 -10.59
CA ASN A 139 20.10 8.31 -9.21
C ASN A 139 18.79 7.68 -8.73
N LEU A 140 18.88 6.50 -8.11
CA LEU A 140 17.75 5.85 -7.45
C LEU A 140 17.77 6.22 -5.95
N ILE A 141 16.66 6.80 -5.49
CA ILE A 141 16.37 7.04 -4.08
C ILE A 141 15.46 5.90 -3.61
N ILE A 142 15.86 5.17 -2.57
CA ILE A 142 15.06 4.10 -1.97
C ILE A 142 14.62 4.56 -0.58
N ALA A 143 13.32 4.79 -0.41
CA ALA A 143 12.72 5.22 0.84
C ALA A 143 11.91 4.10 1.50
N GLY A 144 12.24 3.78 2.74
CA GLY A 144 11.54 2.76 3.52
C GLY A 144 12.42 2.20 4.64
N ASP A 145 11.80 1.38 5.49
CA ASP A 145 12.49 0.66 6.55
C ASP A 145 11.92 -0.75 6.73
N GLY A 146 12.58 -1.56 7.54
CA GLY A 146 12.20 -2.91 7.89
C GLY A 146 13.39 -3.83 8.11
N ILE A 147 13.09 -5.06 8.53
CA ILE A 147 14.09 -6.07 8.91
C ILE A 147 15.14 -6.35 7.81
N ARG A 148 14.78 -6.15 6.53
CA ARG A 148 15.69 -6.35 5.39
C ARG A 148 16.47 -5.11 4.97
N ARG A 149 16.35 -3.96 5.64
CA ARG A 149 17.06 -2.72 5.30
C ARG A 149 18.57 -2.90 5.16
N LYS A 150 19.22 -3.56 6.14
CA LYS A 150 20.67 -3.82 6.08
C LYS A 150 21.06 -4.67 4.87
N LYS A 151 20.27 -5.72 4.59
CA LYS A 151 20.50 -6.63 3.45
C LYS A 151 20.31 -5.92 2.11
N LEU A 152 19.26 -5.10 1.99
CA LEU A 152 19.03 -4.27 0.81
C LEU A 152 20.16 -3.27 0.59
N ARG A 153 20.61 -2.58 1.64
CA ARG A 153 21.73 -1.65 1.52
C ARG A 153 22.99 -2.32 0.98
N ASN A 154 23.29 -3.56 1.38
CA ASN A 154 24.44 -4.29 0.87
C ASN A 154 24.28 -4.77 -0.58
N PHE A 155 23.05 -5.06 -1.02
CA PHE A 155 22.77 -5.46 -2.41
C PHE A 155 22.92 -4.29 -3.40
N TRP A 156 22.64 -3.06 -2.95
CA TRP A 156 22.67 -1.85 -3.78
C TRP A 156 23.94 -0.99 -3.60
N LYS A 157 24.93 -1.48 -2.85
CA LYS A 157 26.28 -0.91 -2.80
C LYS A 157 27.07 -1.37 -4.02
#